data_AF-A0AB34GQU6-F1
#
_entry.id   AF-A0AB34GQU6-F1
#
_cell.length_a   1.000
_cell.length_b   1.000
_cell.length_c   1.000
_cell.angle_alpha   90.00
_cell.angle_beta   90.00
_cell.angle_gamma   90.00
#
_symmetry.space_group_name_H-M   'P 1'
#
loop_
_entity.id
_entity.type
_entity.pdbx_description
1 polymer ?
#
loop_
_entity_poly.entity_id
_entity_poly.type
_entity_poly.pdbx_seq_one_letter_code
_entity_poly.pdbx_strand_id
1 'polypeptide(L)'
;MGCGLLCFVVLSLVGAAASADKGITQIPKYLVMETRSKKSLRCEQHLGHNSMYWYKQSAQKPLELMFVYNYKELASNETVPSRFWPECPDSSHLYLHVDTLKLEDSALYLCASSKDTALQSQLLPVHKPPGSSQEARGPAKAPFATSH
;
A
#
# COMPACT_ATOMS: atom_id res chain seq x y z
N MET A 1 23.70 8.40 -51.64
CA MET A 1 22.30 8.29 -51.13
C MET A 1 22.21 6.94 -50.44
N GLY A 2 21.98 6.75 -49.15
CA GLY A 2 21.53 7.59 -48.06
C GLY A 2 21.02 6.59 -47.01
N CYS A 3 21.93 5.92 -46.30
CA CYS A 3 21.58 4.90 -45.31
C CYS A 3 22.47 5.02 -44.05
N GLY A 4 22.93 6.24 -43.75
CA GLY A 4 23.75 6.54 -42.57
C GLY A 4 23.06 7.46 -41.56
N LEU A 5 21.95 8.10 -41.94
CA LEU A 5 21.26 9.09 -41.10
C LEU A 5 20.06 8.55 -40.33
N LEU A 6 19.54 7.36 -40.65
CA LEU A 6 18.33 6.83 -39.99
C LEU A 6 18.62 6.14 -38.64
N CYS A 7 19.87 5.73 -38.37
CA CYS A 7 20.22 5.08 -37.10
C CYS A 7 20.39 6.06 -35.92
N PHE A 8 20.72 7.33 -36.18
CA PHE A 8 20.97 8.30 -35.09
C PHE A 8 19.71 8.93 -34.52
N VAL A 9 18.59 8.91 -35.26
CA VAL A 9 17.35 9.59 -34.84
C VAL A 9 16.54 8.76 -33.83
N VAL A 10 16.80 7.45 -33.71
CA VAL A 10 16.05 6.57 -32.80
C VAL A 10 16.64 6.51 -31.38
N LEU A 11 17.84 7.07 -31.16
CA LEU A 11 18.57 6.98 -29.89
C LEU A 11 18.31 8.14 -28.90
N SER A 12 17.34 9.02 -29.16
CA SER A 12 17.23 10.30 -28.43
C SER A 12 15.98 10.45 -27.55
N LEU A 13 15.39 9.36 -27.06
CA LEU A 13 14.36 9.44 -26.01
C LEU A 13 14.58 8.39 -24.91
N VAL A 14 15.79 8.34 -24.35
CA VAL A 14 15.93 7.90 -22.95
C VAL A 14 15.40 9.05 -22.12
N GLY A 15 14.08 9.04 -21.88
CA GLY A 15 13.46 9.94 -20.92
C GLY A 15 14.19 9.80 -19.61
N ALA A 16 14.77 10.90 -19.12
CA ALA A 16 15.23 10.97 -17.75
C ALA A 16 14.01 10.65 -16.88
N ALA A 17 13.98 9.44 -16.31
CA ALA A 17 13.13 9.16 -15.18
C ALA A 17 13.66 10.03 -14.04
N ALA A 18 13.26 11.30 -14.02
CA ALA A 18 13.27 12.10 -12.82
C ALA A 18 12.47 11.28 -11.82
N SER A 19 13.16 10.58 -10.91
CA SER A 19 12.48 9.93 -9.82
C SER A 19 11.82 11.04 -9.03
N ALA A 20 10.51 11.16 -9.22
CA ALA A 20 9.64 11.99 -8.43
C ALA A 20 10.05 11.84 -6.97
N ASP A 21 10.27 12.99 -6.33
CA ASP A 21 10.45 13.20 -4.90
C ASP A 21 10.30 11.91 -4.06
N LYS A 22 11.42 11.20 -3.86
CA LYS A 22 11.42 9.91 -3.17
C LYS A 22 11.46 10.18 -1.67
N GLY A 23 10.37 10.73 -1.16
CA GLY A 23 10.19 11.03 0.26
C GLY A 23 10.32 9.80 1.17
N ILE A 24 10.27 8.58 0.62
CA ILE A 24 10.49 7.31 1.32
C ILE A 24 11.50 6.43 0.55
N THR A 25 12.48 5.91 1.26
CA THR A 25 13.51 5.00 0.78
C THR A 25 13.53 3.69 1.54
N GLN A 26 13.31 2.59 0.83
CA GLN A 26 13.39 1.23 1.37
C GLN A 26 14.67 0.52 0.91
N ILE A 27 15.39 -0.09 1.85
CA ILE A 27 16.68 -0.75 1.64
C ILE A 27 16.68 -2.10 2.38
N PRO A 28 17.07 -3.21 1.71
CA PRO A 28 17.22 -3.34 0.26
C PRO A 28 15.86 -3.28 -0.45
N LYS A 29 15.86 -2.97 -1.76
CA LYS A 29 14.65 -3.01 -2.59
C LYS A 29 14.19 -4.44 -2.90
N TYR A 30 15.15 -5.33 -3.06
CA TYR A 30 14.94 -6.75 -3.35
C TYR A 30 15.90 -7.57 -2.51
N LEU A 31 15.45 -8.72 -2.04
CA LEU A 31 16.21 -9.57 -1.15
C LEU A 31 15.93 -11.04 -1.50
N VAL A 32 16.96 -11.81 -1.81
CA VAL A 32 16.88 -13.25 -2.07
C VAL A 32 17.86 -13.94 -1.14
N MET A 33 17.35 -14.67 -0.15
CA MET A 33 18.16 -15.24 0.93
C MET A 33 17.74 -16.66 1.25
N GLU A 34 18.65 -17.40 1.88
CA GLU A 34 18.37 -18.72 2.43
C GLU A 34 17.47 -18.63 3.66
N THR A 35 16.61 -19.63 3.84
CA THR A 35 15.82 -19.82 5.07
C THR A 35 16.72 -19.95 6.29
N ARG A 36 16.16 -19.74 7.49
CA ARG A 36 16.85 -19.79 8.79
C ARG A 36 17.93 -18.73 9.00
N SER A 37 18.05 -17.77 8.08
CA SER A 37 18.91 -16.62 8.24
C SER A 37 18.17 -15.43 8.86
N LYS A 38 18.91 -14.59 9.57
CA LYS A 38 18.43 -13.29 10.09
C LYS A 38 18.55 -12.21 9.02
N LYS A 39 17.52 -11.37 8.87
CA LYS A 39 17.50 -10.23 7.94
C LYS A 39 16.86 -9.00 8.55
N SER A 40 17.19 -7.85 7.95
CA SER A 40 16.64 -6.55 8.29
C SER A 40 16.27 -5.83 7.00
N LEU A 41 15.08 -5.23 6.98
CA LEU A 41 14.68 -4.21 6.02
C LEU A 41 14.72 -2.87 6.73
N ARG A 42 15.18 -1.82 6.03
CA ARG A 42 15.22 -0.44 6.51
C ARG A 42 14.28 0.40 5.65
N CYS A 43 13.50 1.22 6.31
CA CYS A 43 12.77 2.32 5.70
C CYS A 43 13.32 3.65 6.23
N GLU A 44 13.45 4.61 5.34
CA GLU A 44 13.92 5.96 5.62
C GLU A 44 12.96 6.97 4.99
N GLN A 45 12.49 7.98 5.74
CA GLN A 45 11.62 9.03 5.23
C GLN A 45 12.25 10.41 5.42
N HIS A 46 11.98 11.32 4.48
CA HIS A 46 12.49 12.70 4.46
C HIS A 46 11.36 13.74 4.44
N LEU A 47 10.14 13.32 4.82
CA LEU A 47 8.91 14.10 4.70
C LEU A 47 8.53 14.80 6.02
N GLY A 48 9.29 14.58 7.09
CA GLY A 48 8.94 15.09 8.42
C GLY A 48 7.64 14.48 8.95
N HIS A 49 7.33 13.26 8.52
CA HIS A 49 6.16 12.52 8.95
C HIS A 49 6.28 12.06 10.40
N ASN A 50 5.15 12.01 11.09
CA ASN A 50 5.08 11.59 12.48
C ASN A 50 4.81 10.09 12.60
N SER A 51 4.25 9.46 11.57
CA SER A 51 3.90 8.04 11.59
C SER A 51 4.63 7.26 10.50
N MET A 52 5.03 6.03 10.81
CA MET A 52 5.65 5.10 9.87
C MET A 52 5.02 3.72 9.99
N TYR A 53 4.99 2.99 8.88
CA TYR A 53 4.24 1.76 8.74
C TYR A 53 5.07 0.70 8.04
N TRP A 54 4.90 -0.56 8.47
CA TRP A 54 5.31 -1.72 7.69
C TRP A 54 4.09 -2.52 7.26
N TYR A 55 4.07 -2.92 6.00
CA TYR A 55 3.08 -3.80 5.42
C TYR A 55 3.72 -5.04 4.80
N LYS A 56 2.99 -6.14 4.79
CA LYS A 56 3.32 -7.38 4.06
C LYS A 56 2.19 -7.69 3.09
N GLN A 57 2.56 -8.06 1.87
CA GLN A 57 1.63 -8.62 0.89
C GLN A 57 2.16 -9.98 0.43
N SER A 58 1.55 -11.03 0.97
CA SER A 58 1.80 -12.40 0.49
C SER A 58 1.20 -12.58 -0.90
N ALA A 59 1.71 -13.55 -1.67
CA ALA A 59 1.20 -13.81 -3.02
C ALA A 59 -0.33 -14.02 -3.01
N GLN A 60 -1.04 -13.27 -3.86
CA GLN A 60 -2.51 -13.31 -4.00
C GLN A 60 -3.29 -12.99 -2.71
N LYS A 61 -2.65 -12.38 -1.72
CA LYS A 61 -3.29 -11.87 -0.50
C LYS A 61 -3.41 -10.34 -0.56
N PRO A 62 -4.37 -9.75 0.17
CA PRO A 62 -4.41 -8.31 0.36
C PRO A 62 -3.15 -7.82 1.07
N LEU A 63 -2.94 -6.50 1.03
CA LEU A 63 -1.89 -5.85 1.82
C LEU A 63 -2.28 -5.88 3.30
N GLU A 64 -1.44 -6.46 4.14
CA GLU A 64 -1.64 -6.60 5.59
C GLU A 64 -0.71 -5.64 6.32
N LEU A 65 -1.24 -4.94 7.32
CA LEU A 65 -0.46 -4.03 8.16
C LEU A 65 0.29 -4.87 9.21
N MET A 66 1.59 -4.66 9.36
CA MET A 66 2.39 -5.38 10.34
C MET A 66 2.54 -4.56 11.62
N PHE A 67 3.02 -3.32 11.47
CA PHE A 67 3.39 -2.44 12.57
C PHE A 67 3.07 -0.98 12.26
N VAL A 68 2.62 -0.26 13.28
CA VAL A 68 2.42 1.20 13.24
C VAL A 68 3.33 1.84 14.29
N TYR A 69 4.12 2.81 13.86
CA TYR A 69 4.87 3.68 14.75
C TYR A 69 4.35 5.10 14.68
N ASN A 70 4.23 5.74 15.83
CA ASN A 70 3.99 7.16 15.97
C ASN A 70 5.15 7.79 16.74
N TYR A 71 5.82 8.76 16.12
CA TYR A 71 7.08 9.35 16.53
C TYR A 71 8.17 8.29 16.71
N LYS A 72 8.22 7.64 17.87
CA LYS A 72 9.17 6.56 18.20
C LYS A 72 8.50 5.42 18.97
N GLU A 73 7.18 5.48 19.13
CA GLU A 73 6.41 4.54 19.95
C GLU A 73 5.63 3.60 19.06
N LEU A 74 5.67 2.31 19.41
CA LEU A 74 4.87 1.28 18.76
C LEU A 74 3.40 1.51 19.14
N ALA A 75 2.58 1.92 18.17
CA ALA A 75 1.17 2.19 18.37
C ALA A 75 0.31 0.94 18.18
N SER A 76 0.69 0.07 17.24
CA SER A 76 0.06 -1.24 17.09
C SER A 76 1.01 -2.25 16.48
N ASN A 77 0.85 -3.50 16.90
CA ASN A 77 1.33 -4.68 16.22
C ASN A 77 0.12 -5.57 15.89
N GLU A 78 -0.01 -5.98 14.64
CA GLU A 78 -1.05 -6.95 14.28
C GLU A 78 -0.65 -8.37 14.71
N THR A 79 -1.35 -9.40 14.22
CA THR A 79 -1.04 -10.83 14.42
C THR A 79 0.25 -11.25 13.69
N VAL A 80 1.33 -10.49 13.90
CA VAL A 80 2.65 -10.72 13.33
C VAL A 80 3.38 -11.74 14.19
N PRO A 81 3.97 -12.80 13.61
CA PRO A 81 4.74 -13.77 14.37
C PRO A 81 5.92 -13.12 15.11
N SER A 82 6.21 -13.58 16.33
CA SER A 82 7.27 -13.04 17.20
C SER A 82 8.68 -13.04 16.62
N ARG A 83 8.94 -13.82 15.56
CA ARG A 83 10.20 -13.80 14.80
C ARG A 83 10.42 -12.50 14.04
N PHE A 84 9.37 -11.69 13.86
CA PHE A 84 9.46 -10.34 13.32
C PHE A 84 9.42 -9.34 14.46
N TRP A 85 10.34 -8.37 14.45
CA TRP A 85 10.24 -7.23 15.35
C TRP A 85 10.65 -5.94 14.65
N PRO A 86 9.95 -4.84 14.92
CA PRO A 86 10.33 -3.53 14.42
C PRO A 86 11.33 -2.83 15.35
N GLU A 87 12.10 -1.91 14.79
CA GLU A 87 12.97 -0.98 15.54
C GLU A 87 12.86 0.42 14.94
N CYS A 88 12.58 1.43 15.76
CA CYS A 88 12.37 2.81 15.35
C CYS A 88 13.26 3.75 16.19
N PRO A 89 14.53 3.97 15.80
CA PRO A 89 15.45 4.79 16.58
C PRO A 89 15.10 6.28 16.56
N ASP A 90 14.46 6.72 15.48
CA ASP A 90 14.03 8.10 15.27
C ASP A 90 12.79 8.16 14.36
N SER A 91 12.22 9.35 14.17
CA SER A 91 11.02 9.54 13.34
C SER A 91 11.27 9.39 11.85
N SER A 92 12.53 9.26 11.41
CA SER A 92 12.92 9.14 10.00
C SER A 92 13.23 7.71 9.60
N HIS A 93 13.52 6.81 10.56
CA HIS A 93 13.95 5.45 10.29
C HIS A 93 13.05 4.42 10.95
N LEU A 94 12.63 3.43 10.16
CA LEU A 94 11.90 2.27 10.66
C LEU A 94 12.51 0.98 10.09
N TYR A 95 13.00 0.14 10.98
CA TYR A 95 13.55 -1.17 10.64
C TYR A 95 12.51 -2.26 10.88
N LEU A 96 12.52 -3.27 10.01
CA LEU A 96 11.80 -4.52 10.20
C LEU A 96 12.83 -5.65 10.21
N HIS A 97 12.94 -6.32 11.34
CA HIS A 97 13.85 -7.44 11.49
C HIS A 97 13.11 -8.76 11.47
N VAL A 98 13.80 -9.81 11.02
CA VAL A 98 13.33 -11.19 11.00
C VAL A 98 14.46 -12.09 11.48
N ASP A 99 14.27 -12.80 12.59
CA ASP A 99 15.33 -13.61 13.24
C ASP A 99 15.58 -14.90 12.48
N THR A 100 14.52 -15.50 11.97
CA THR A 100 14.56 -16.80 11.29
C THR A 100 13.62 -16.76 10.11
N LEU A 101 14.15 -16.50 8.92
CA LEU A 101 13.37 -16.55 7.69
C LEU A 101 12.79 -17.94 7.43
N LYS A 102 11.52 -17.98 7.03
CA LYS A 102 10.86 -19.18 6.55
C LYS A 102 10.37 -18.98 5.12
N LEU A 103 10.00 -20.08 4.45
CA LEU A 103 9.56 -20.01 3.06
C LEU A 103 8.26 -19.18 2.92
N GLU A 104 7.37 -19.24 3.92
CA GLU A 104 6.16 -18.41 3.97
C GLU A 104 6.39 -16.90 4.19
N ASP A 105 7.65 -16.51 4.44
CA ASP A 105 8.03 -15.10 4.56
C ASP A 105 8.34 -14.47 3.20
N SER A 106 8.34 -15.25 2.12
CA SER A 106 8.43 -14.72 0.75
C SER A 106 7.19 -13.90 0.40
N ALA A 107 7.35 -12.58 0.38
CA ALA A 107 6.27 -11.62 0.16
C ALA A 107 6.82 -10.27 -0.33
N LEU A 108 5.93 -9.39 -0.78
CA LEU A 108 6.25 -7.98 -0.95
C LEU A 108 6.14 -7.28 0.41
N TYR A 109 7.21 -6.58 0.81
CA TYR A 109 7.23 -5.77 2.01
C TYR A 109 7.25 -4.30 1.61
N LEU A 110 6.33 -3.50 2.15
CA LEU A 110 6.19 -2.09 1.83
C LEU A 110 6.25 -1.24 3.09
N CYS A 111 7.02 -0.15 3.02
CA CYS A 111 6.99 0.91 4.01
C CYS A 111 6.19 2.12 3.51
N ALA A 112 5.47 2.76 4.44
CA ALA A 112 4.81 4.04 4.22
C ALA A 112 5.03 4.98 5.43
N SER A 113 4.69 6.25 5.27
CA SER A 113 4.68 7.23 6.37
C SER A 113 3.59 8.27 6.16
N SER A 114 3.14 8.92 7.24
CA SER A 114 2.13 9.99 7.20
C SER A 114 2.38 11.08 8.25
N LYS A 115 1.88 12.29 7.97
CA LYS A 115 1.90 13.41 8.93
C LYS A 115 0.81 13.27 10.00
N ASP A 116 -0.37 12.81 9.58
CA ASP A 116 -1.54 12.61 10.43
C ASP A 116 -1.56 11.18 10.96
N THR A 117 -1.86 11.03 12.25
CA THR A 117 -2.30 9.75 12.81
C THR A 117 -3.62 9.41 12.15
N ALA A 118 -3.66 8.37 11.31
CA ALA A 118 -4.93 7.79 10.92
C ALA A 118 -5.63 7.31 12.20
N LEU A 119 -6.57 8.10 12.72
CA LEU A 119 -7.57 7.61 13.65
C LEU A 119 -8.24 6.47 12.89
N GLN A 120 -8.03 5.22 13.30
CA GLN A 120 -8.77 4.09 12.74
C GLN A 120 -10.24 4.24 13.13
N SER A 121 -10.95 5.22 12.55
CA SER A 121 -12.37 5.13 12.39
C SER A 121 -12.56 3.97 11.45
N GLN A 122 -13.07 2.85 11.95
CA GLN A 122 -13.45 1.72 11.14
C GLN A 122 -14.40 2.22 10.06
N LEU A 123 -13.86 2.48 8.86
CA LEU A 123 -14.67 2.77 7.71
C LEU A 123 -15.36 1.45 7.39
N LEU A 124 -16.58 1.32 7.91
CA LEU A 124 -17.48 0.22 7.60
C LEU A 124 -17.50 0.08 6.08
N PRO A 125 -17.38 -1.14 5.54
CA PRO A 125 -17.55 -1.35 4.11
C PRO A 125 -18.91 -0.82 3.69
N VAL A 126 -18.93 0.29 2.95
CA VAL A 126 -20.17 0.78 2.33
C VAL A 126 -20.44 -0.17 1.17
N HIS A 127 -21.28 -1.16 1.40
CA HIS A 127 -21.84 -1.95 0.32
C HIS A 127 -22.62 -1.02 -0.60
N LYS A 128 -22.26 -1.05 -1.89
CA LYS A 128 -23.04 -0.39 -2.95
C LYS A 128 -24.49 -0.91 -2.85
N PRO A 129 -25.51 -0.05 -2.73
CA PRO A 129 -26.88 -0.51 -2.67
C PRO A 129 -27.20 -1.32 -3.94
N PRO A 130 -27.90 -2.47 -3.83
CA PRO A 130 -28.32 -3.22 -5.00
C PRO A 130 -29.19 -2.31 -5.87
N GLY A 131 -28.84 -2.21 -7.15
CA GLY A 131 -29.58 -1.41 -8.11
C GLY A 131 -31.04 -1.82 -8.14
N SER A 132 -31.94 -0.82 -8.09
CA SER A 132 -33.37 -1.03 -8.23
C SER A 132 -33.68 -1.49 -9.65
N SER A 133 -34.08 -2.75 -9.79
CA SER A 133 -34.82 -3.20 -10.98
C SER A 133 -36.14 -2.44 -11.02
N GLN A 134 -36.30 -1.50 -11.95
CA GLN A 134 -37.58 -0.86 -12.20
C GLN A 134 -38.51 -1.86 -12.89
N GLU A 135 -39.46 -2.40 -12.13
CA GLU A 135 -40.59 -3.14 -12.68
C GLU A 135 -41.63 -2.14 -13.20
N ALA A 136 -41.83 -2.12 -14.52
CA ALA A 136 -42.79 -1.26 -15.19
C ALA A 136 -44.22 -1.66 -14.79
N ARG A 137 -44.86 -0.87 -13.92
CA ARG A 137 -46.29 -0.99 -13.62
C ARG A 137 -47.09 -0.23 -14.68
N GLY A 138 -47.85 -0.98 -15.48
CA GLY A 138 -48.76 -0.44 -16.51
C GLY A 138 -49.85 0.50 -15.98
N PRO A 139 -50.55 1.22 -16.87
CA PRO A 139 -51.37 2.37 -16.49
C PRO A 139 -52.66 1.98 -15.78
N ALA A 140 -52.95 2.63 -14.67
CA ALA A 140 -54.23 2.56 -13.97
C ALA A 140 -55.28 3.41 -14.70
N LYS A 141 -56.45 2.82 -15.03
CA LYS A 141 -57.62 3.53 -15.54
C LYS A 141 -58.28 4.38 -14.45
N ALA A 142 -58.60 5.63 -14.78
CA ALA A 142 -59.31 6.56 -13.91
C ALA A 142 -60.82 6.24 -13.81
N PRO A 143 -61.45 6.42 -12.64
CA PRO A 143 -62.89 6.54 -12.54
C PRO A 143 -63.35 8.01 -12.65
N PHE A 144 -64.46 8.15 -13.35
CA PHE A 144 -65.21 9.36 -13.68
C PHE A 144 -65.95 9.93 -12.45
N ALA A 145 -65.98 11.25 -12.32
CA ALA A 145 -66.70 11.97 -11.26
C ALA A 145 -68.17 12.23 -11.64
N THR A 146 -69.09 12.22 -10.68
CA THR A 146 -70.31 13.05 -10.75
C THR A 146 -70.84 13.35 -9.36
N SER A 147 -71.29 14.61 -9.18
CA SER A 147 -71.85 15.19 -7.96
C SER A 147 -73.28 14.73 -7.69
N HIS A 148 -73.67 14.75 -6.41
CA HIS A 148 -74.81 15.53 -5.92
C HIS A 148 -74.65 15.80 -4.42
#